data_AF-A0ABD5MZ05-F1
#
_entry.id   AF-A0ABD5MZ05-F1
#
_cell.length_a   1.000
_cell.length_b   1.000
_cell.length_c   1.000
_cell.angle_alpha   90.00
_cell.angle_beta   90.00
_cell.angle_gamma   90.00
#
_symmetry.space_group_name_H-M   'P 1'
#
loop_
_entity.id
_entity.type
_entity.pdbx_description
1 polymer ?
#
loop_
_entity_poly.entity_id
_entity_poly.type
_entity_poly.pdbx_seq_one_letter_code
_entity_poly.pdbx_strand_id
1 'polypeptide(L)'
;MAGKGLEGKLYISDVLDKARKAKSDTIEQAFKSYEKHGGEKAMDAFQVATVVPAMQEFYNTFRDNMKPFQKGHIPSSKKKEVKAAAVKALEAFFKRADPKKLKLVEGIKDPEERYKILCKEYNEATTQGGDSPFGGGIDKFIDSYIGKKSKNLDKMLIELYHNQSKYAQGMVHAVTSKAFHYNVGRHEGLDVAAHMKKLAKTKGYELPQEHEPNFMMLQKEAFEGLYKGLMHGKWGDKTHESYHLMKPTKDAGH
;
A
#
# COMPACT_ATOMS: atom_id res chain seq x y z
N MET A 1 -10.04 -30.19 -10.68
CA MET A 1 -9.16 -29.79 -11.81
C MET A 1 -8.06 -28.91 -11.25
N ALA A 2 -6.81 -29.36 -11.37
CA ALA A 2 -5.62 -28.68 -10.88
C ALA A 2 -5.40 -27.38 -11.67
N GLY A 3 -5.54 -26.24 -11.00
CA GLY A 3 -5.24 -24.93 -11.57
C GLY A 3 -3.73 -24.74 -11.65
N LYS A 4 -3.22 -24.68 -12.87
CA LYS A 4 -1.83 -24.34 -13.20
C LYS A 4 -1.34 -23.16 -12.37
N GLY A 5 -0.16 -23.31 -11.78
CA GLY A 5 0.47 -22.36 -10.88
C GLY A 5 0.59 -20.96 -11.48
N LEU A 6 0.44 -19.97 -10.60
CA LEU A 6 0.88 -18.59 -10.82
C LEU A 6 2.42 -18.58 -10.90
N GLU A 7 2.99 -19.11 -11.98
CA GLU A 7 4.43 -19.07 -12.28
C GLU A 7 4.87 -17.76 -12.96
N GLY A 8 4.05 -16.70 -12.87
CA GLY A 8 4.50 -15.34 -13.16
C GLY A 8 4.84 -14.64 -11.86
N LYS A 9 6.11 -14.27 -11.64
CA LYS A 9 6.44 -13.28 -10.61
C LYS A 9 5.64 -12.02 -10.93
N LEU A 10 4.75 -11.62 -10.02
CA LEU A 10 4.04 -10.34 -10.09
C LEU A 10 4.93 -9.28 -9.44
N TYR A 11 5.13 -8.15 -10.10
CA TYR A 11 5.81 -6.99 -9.50
C TYR A 11 4.82 -5.85 -9.27
N ILE A 12 5.13 -4.95 -8.32
CA ILE A 12 4.36 -3.71 -8.10
C ILE A 12 4.18 -2.97 -9.43
N SER A 13 5.28 -2.82 -10.18
CA SER A 13 5.25 -2.12 -11.45
C SER A 13 4.45 -2.85 -12.54
N ASP A 14 4.31 -4.18 -12.51
CA ASP A 14 3.48 -4.90 -13.49
C ASP A 14 1.99 -4.65 -13.26
N VAL A 15 1.57 -4.64 -11.99
CA VAL A 15 0.19 -4.34 -11.60
C VAL A 15 -0.16 -2.92 -12.02
N LEU A 16 0.71 -1.97 -11.70
CA LEU A 16 0.51 -0.55 -12.04
C LEU A 16 0.60 -0.28 -13.54
N ASP A 17 1.51 -0.93 -14.27
CA ASP A 17 1.61 -0.78 -15.74
C ASP A 17 0.37 -1.35 -16.45
N LYS A 18 -0.19 -2.46 -15.97
CA LYS A 18 -1.46 -3.02 -16.48
C LYS A 18 -2.62 -2.05 -16.22
N ALA A 19 -2.73 -1.53 -15.00
CA ALA A 19 -3.75 -0.53 -14.66
C ALA A 19 -3.62 0.74 -15.51
N ARG A 20 -2.40 1.24 -15.71
CA ARG A 20 -2.11 2.44 -16.51
C ARG A 20 -2.42 2.26 -18.00
N LYS A 21 -2.15 1.08 -18.56
CA LYS A 21 -2.37 0.79 -19.99
C LYS A 21 -3.80 0.42 -20.32
N ALA A 22 -4.63 0.14 -19.31
CA ALA A 22 -6.01 -0.21 -19.53
C ALA A 22 -6.80 1.01 -20.05
N LYS A 23 -7.15 0.99 -21.33
CA LYS A 23 -8.07 1.96 -21.92
C LYS A 23 -9.49 1.65 -21.43
N SER A 24 -10.21 2.68 -21.01
CA SER A 24 -11.64 2.57 -20.72
C SER A 24 -12.27 3.87 -21.14
N ASP A 25 -13.14 3.77 -22.15
CA ASP A 25 -13.77 4.94 -22.76
C ASP A 25 -15.01 5.36 -21.94
N THR A 26 -15.47 4.50 -21.03
CA THR A 26 -16.57 4.78 -20.10
C THR A 26 -16.19 4.54 -18.64
N ILE A 27 -16.89 5.21 -17.72
CA ILE A 27 -16.70 5.05 -16.27
C ILE A 27 -16.97 3.61 -15.82
N GLU A 28 -17.98 2.94 -16.39
CA GLU A 28 -18.27 1.55 -16.05
C GLU A 28 -17.12 0.62 -16.45
N GLN A 29 -16.56 0.82 -17.65
CA GLN A 29 -15.37 0.08 -18.08
C GLN A 29 -14.16 0.39 -17.18
N ALA A 30 -14.02 1.63 -16.71
CA ALA A 30 -12.95 2.02 -15.79
C ALA A 30 -13.05 1.26 -14.45
N PHE A 31 -14.25 1.16 -13.86
CA PHE A 31 -14.45 0.36 -12.64
C PHE A 31 -14.21 -1.13 -12.87
N LYS A 32 -14.67 -1.70 -14.01
CA LYS A 32 -14.36 -3.11 -14.37
C LYS A 32 -12.86 -3.35 -14.53
N SER A 33 -12.15 -2.38 -15.11
CA SER A 33 -10.70 -2.44 -15.27
C SER A 33 -9.98 -2.34 -13.93
N TYR A 34 -10.44 -1.45 -13.05
CA TYR A 34 -9.98 -1.38 -11.67
C TYR A 34 -10.17 -2.73 -10.95
N GLU A 35 -11.36 -3.35 -11.01
CA GLU A 35 -11.59 -4.65 -10.37
C GLU A 35 -10.63 -5.75 -10.89
N LYS A 36 -10.33 -5.73 -12.18
CA LYS A 36 -9.41 -6.69 -12.80
C LYS A 36 -7.96 -6.51 -12.35
N HIS A 37 -7.52 -5.29 -12.05
CA HIS A 37 -6.10 -4.97 -11.86
C HIS A 37 -5.74 -4.48 -10.46
N GLY A 38 -6.67 -3.86 -9.74
CA GLY A 38 -6.54 -3.35 -8.38
C GLY A 38 -7.63 -3.82 -7.42
N GLY A 39 -8.62 -4.60 -7.88
CA GLY A 39 -9.67 -5.17 -7.03
C GLY A 39 -9.14 -6.24 -6.06
N GLU A 40 -9.97 -6.60 -5.09
CA GLU A 40 -9.62 -7.49 -3.97
C GLU A 40 -8.91 -8.77 -4.41
N LYS A 41 -9.50 -9.52 -5.36
CA LYS A 41 -8.91 -10.78 -5.84
C LYS A 41 -7.51 -10.59 -6.45
N ALA A 42 -7.30 -9.50 -7.19
CA ALA A 42 -6.01 -9.21 -7.80
C ALA A 42 -4.97 -8.83 -6.73
N MET A 43 -5.42 -8.08 -5.71
CA MET A 43 -4.57 -7.64 -4.61
C MET A 43 -4.21 -8.77 -3.64
N ASP A 44 -5.12 -9.70 -3.38
CA ASP A 44 -4.83 -10.91 -2.59
C ASP A 44 -3.76 -11.77 -3.27
N ALA A 45 -3.91 -12.01 -4.58
CA ALA A 45 -2.93 -12.74 -5.37
C ALA A 45 -1.57 -12.01 -5.37
N PHE A 46 -1.58 -10.69 -5.52
CA PHE A 46 -0.38 -9.85 -5.45
C PHE A 46 0.29 -9.90 -4.06
N GLN A 47 -0.49 -9.85 -2.98
CA GLN A 47 0.00 -9.91 -1.61
C GLN A 47 0.73 -11.24 -1.34
N VAL A 48 0.12 -12.36 -1.71
CA VAL A 48 0.67 -13.71 -1.51
C VAL A 48 1.91 -13.95 -2.38
N ALA A 49 1.87 -13.54 -3.65
CA ALA A 49 2.96 -13.82 -4.60
C ALA A 49 4.18 -12.89 -4.41
N THR A 50 3.95 -11.66 -3.96
CA THR A 50 4.94 -10.57 -4.04
C THR A 50 5.24 -9.97 -2.69
N VAL A 51 4.22 -9.43 -2.02
CA VAL A 51 4.40 -8.55 -0.86
C VAL A 51 4.94 -9.31 0.34
N VAL A 52 4.28 -10.41 0.72
CA VAL A 52 4.68 -11.22 1.88
C VAL A 52 6.08 -11.81 1.69
N PRO A 53 6.40 -12.46 0.54
CA PRO A 53 7.76 -12.94 0.30
C PRO A 53 8.81 -11.82 0.31
N ALA A 54 8.54 -10.66 -0.29
CA ALA A 54 9.50 -9.56 -0.31
C ALA A 54 9.78 -9.01 1.10
N MET A 55 8.75 -8.91 1.94
CA MET A 55 8.90 -8.52 3.35
C MET A 55 9.72 -9.54 4.14
N GLN A 56 9.51 -10.82 3.89
CA GLN A 56 10.28 -11.88 4.52
C GLN A 56 11.76 -11.84 4.10
N GLU A 57 12.04 -11.61 2.80
CA GLU A 57 13.39 -11.42 2.27
C GLU A 57 14.09 -10.21 2.89
N PHE A 58 13.38 -9.08 3.02
CA PHE A 58 13.88 -7.90 3.72
C PHE A 58 14.33 -8.24 5.15
N TYR A 59 13.43 -8.83 5.94
CA TYR A 59 13.71 -9.14 7.34
C TYR A 59 14.83 -10.16 7.50
N ASN A 60 14.80 -11.26 6.75
CA ASN A 60 15.82 -12.29 6.83
C ASN A 60 17.19 -11.74 6.44
N THR A 61 17.26 -10.97 5.36
CA THR A 61 18.50 -10.33 4.90
C THR A 61 19.02 -9.35 5.94
N PHE A 62 18.15 -8.52 6.52
CA PHE A 62 18.54 -7.57 7.56
C PHE A 62 19.07 -8.30 8.80
N ARG A 63 18.29 -9.25 9.35
CA ARG A 63 18.66 -10.07 10.50
C ARG A 63 20.00 -10.76 10.31
N ASP A 64 20.22 -11.36 9.14
CA ASP A 64 21.42 -12.13 8.86
C ASP A 64 22.66 -11.23 8.72
N ASN A 65 22.53 -10.05 8.13
CA ASN A 65 23.62 -9.06 8.09
C ASN A 65 23.86 -8.38 9.46
N MET A 66 22.90 -8.45 10.36
CA MET A 66 23.02 -7.92 11.72
C MET A 66 23.56 -8.94 12.74
N LYS A 67 23.75 -10.22 12.36
CA LYS A 67 24.34 -11.26 13.21
C LYS A 67 25.66 -10.84 13.91
N PRO A 68 26.59 -10.11 13.27
CA PRO A 68 27.82 -9.67 13.94
C PRO A 68 27.61 -8.70 15.12
N PHE A 69 26.43 -8.09 15.25
CA PHE A 69 26.08 -7.15 16.33
C PHE A 69 25.21 -7.79 17.42
N GLN A 70 25.13 -9.13 17.45
CA GLN A 70 24.12 -9.94 18.16
C GLN A 70 24.02 -9.78 19.68
N LYS A 71 24.78 -8.90 20.34
CA LYS A 71 24.67 -8.72 21.78
C LYS A 71 24.62 -7.25 22.16
N GLY A 72 23.41 -6.82 22.49
CA GLY A 72 23.16 -5.60 23.25
C GLY A 72 22.96 -4.35 22.41
N HIS A 73 23.48 -3.25 22.96
CA HIS A 73 23.34 -1.92 22.41
C HIS A 73 24.09 -1.77 21.08
N ILE A 74 23.46 -1.14 20.08
CA ILE A 74 24.11 -0.78 18.82
C ILE A 74 24.80 0.58 19.01
N PRO A 75 26.14 0.66 19.15
CA PRO A 75 26.81 1.92 19.37
C PRO A 75 26.78 2.80 18.12
N SER A 76 26.83 4.13 18.30
CA SER A 76 26.82 5.10 17.19
C SER A 76 27.96 4.88 16.18
N SER A 77 29.09 4.32 16.63
CA SER A 77 30.22 3.96 15.76
C SER A 77 29.88 2.89 14.71
N LYS A 78 28.81 2.12 14.91
CA LYS A 78 28.32 1.09 13.97
C LYS A 78 27.26 1.56 12.99
N LYS A 79 26.99 2.88 12.97
CA LYS A 79 25.94 3.46 12.11
C LYS A 79 26.11 3.09 10.64
N LYS A 80 27.34 3.13 10.12
CA LYS A 80 27.63 2.83 8.71
C LYS A 80 27.33 1.37 8.39
N GLU A 81 27.71 0.45 9.27
CA GLU A 81 27.48 -0.98 9.07
C GLU A 81 25.99 -1.35 9.16
N VAL A 82 25.23 -0.75 10.08
CA VAL A 82 23.78 -0.95 10.15
C VAL A 82 23.08 -0.46 8.89
N LYS A 83 23.46 0.72 8.38
CA LYS A 83 22.92 1.24 7.11
C LYS A 83 23.30 0.37 5.92
N ALA A 84 24.52 -0.16 5.88
CA ALA A 84 24.92 -1.12 4.85
C ALA A 84 24.10 -2.41 4.90
N ALA A 85 23.78 -2.92 6.10
CA ALA A 85 22.87 -4.06 6.27
C ALA A 85 21.45 -3.74 5.79
N ALA A 86 20.96 -2.53 6.09
CA ALA A 86 19.67 -2.04 5.61
C ALA A 86 19.60 -1.92 4.09
N VAL A 87 20.64 -1.38 3.45
CA VAL A 87 20.74 -1.30 1.98
C VAL A 87 20.61 -2.69 1.36
N LYS A 88 21.37 -3.68 1.84
CA LYS A 88 21.25 -5.06 1.33
C LYS A 88 19.85 -5.64 1.50
N ALA A 89 19.21 -5.38 2.64
CA ALA A 89 17.85 -5.82 2.90
C ALA A 89 16.82 -5.15 1.98
N LEU A 90 16.92 -3.84 1.77
CA LEU A 90 16.07 -3.09 0.84
C LEU A 90 16.27 -3.56 -0.60
N GLU A 91 17.50 -3.90 -0.98
CA GLU A 91 17.78 -4.46 -2.30
C GLU A 91 17.15 -5.83 -2.50
N ALA A 92 17.23 -6.71 -1.49
CA ALA A 92 16.57 -8.01 -1.50
C ALA A 92 15.05 -7.86 -1.61
N PHE A 93 14.49 -6.90 -0.88
CA PHE A 93 13.08 -6.51 -1.00
C PHE A 93 12.72 -6.10 -2.43
N PHE A 94 13.41 -5.11 -3.01
CA PHE A 94 13.07 -4.59 -4.33
C PHE A 94 13.34 -5.59 -5.44
N LYS A 95 14.35 -6.46 -5.32
CA LYS A 95 14.56 -7.57 -6.27
C LYS A 95 13.33 -8.49 -6.34
N ARG A 96 12.56 -8.60 -5.26
CA ARG A 96 11.33 -9.39 -5.23
C ARG A 96 10.08 -8.57 -5.55
N ALA A 97 9.97 -7.37 -5.00
CA ALA A 97 8.76 -6.54 -5.09
C ALA A 97 8.68 -5.67 -6.35
N ASP A 98 9.79 -5.02 -6.73
CA ASP A 98 9.86 -4.12 -7.88
C ASP A 98 11.32 -3.88 -8.35
N PRO A 99 11.88 -4.77 -9.19
CA PRO A 99 13.28 -4.66 -9.62
C PRO A 99 13.60 -3.35 -10.34
N LYS A 100 12.61 -2.67 -10.91
CA LYS A 100 12.80 -1.38 -11.59
C LYS A 100 13.31 -0.31 -10.63
N LYS A 101 12.98 -0.39 -9.33
CA LYS A 101 13.45 0.55 -8.30
C LYS A 101 14.95 0.45 -8.05
N LEU A 102 15.57 -0.70 -8.30
CA LEU A 102 17.02 -0.85 -8.16
C LEU A 102 17.81 -0.04 -9.19
N LYS A 103 17.20 0.31 -10.33
CA LYS A 103 17.82 1.18 -11.34
C LYS A 103 18.05 2.60 -10.83
N LEU A 104 17.26 3.05 -9.85
CA LEU A 104 17.40 4.39 -9.26
C LEU A 104 18.70 4.56 -8.46
N VAL A 105 19.31 3.45 -8.05
CA VAL A 105 20.57 3.44 -7.30
C VAL A 105 21.73 2.82 -8.08
N GLU A 106 21.50 2.50 -9.36
CA GLU A 106 22.53 2.00 -10.25
C GLU A 106 23.57 3.10 -10.49
N GLY A 107 24.84 2.79 -10.23
CA GLY A 107 25.94 3.77 -10.36
C GLY A 107 26.14 4.73 -9.18
N ILE A 108 25.25 4.74 -8.17
CA ILE A 108 25.44 5.55 -6.96
C ILE A 108 26.55 4.95 -6.09
N LYS A 109 27.65 5.68 -5.95
CA LYS A 109 28.84 5.26 -5.17
C LYS A 109 28.75 5.65 -3.70
N ASP A 110 28.03 6.72 -3.35
CA ASP A 110 27.86 7.14 -1.96
C ASP A 110 26.88 6.18 -1.22
N PRO A 111 27.34 5.46 -0.19
CA PRO A 111 26.47 4.56 0.57
C PRO A 111 25.32 5.26 1.28
N GLU A 112 25.50 6.52 1.70
CA GLU A 112 24.47 7.27 2.41
C GLU A 112 23.36 7.74 1.47
N GLU A 113 23.72 8.25 0.28
CA GLU A 113 22.76 8.57 -0.79
C GLU A 113 21.97 7.33 -1.22
N ARG A 114 22.65 6.20 -1.47
CA ARG A 114 22.01 4.93 -1.82
C ARG A 114 21.02 4.47 -0.74
N TYR A 115 21.40 4.57 0.53
CA TYR A 115 20.52 4.28 1.66
C TYR A 115 19.26 5.17 1.66
N LYS A 116 19.43 6.49 1.54
CA LYS A 116 18.31 7.44 1.53
C LYS A 116 17.32 7.18 0.41
N ILE A 117 17.80 6.93 -0.81
CA ILE A 117 16.95 6.65 -1.97
C ILE A 117 16.15 5.35 -1.74
N LEU A 118 16.81 4.26 -1.35
CA LEU A 118 16.11 3.00 -1.11
C LEU A 118 15.10 3.09 0.05
N CYS A 119 15.43 3.79 1.13
CA CYS A 119 14.49 4.02 2.22
C CYS A 119 13.29 4.85 1.77
N LYS A 120 13.50 5.91 0.98
CA LYS A 120 12.42 6.73 0.41
C LYS A 120 11.47 5.88 -0.42
N GLU A 121 12.00 5.10 -1.37
CA GLU A 121 11.19 4.25 -2.24
C GLU A 121 10.41 3.18 -1.45
N TYR A 122 11.02 2.64 -0.39
CA TYR A 122 10.38 1.66 0.47
C TYR A 122 9.25 2.32 1.27
N ASN A 123 9.52 3.47 1.87
CA ASN A 123 8.54 4.23 2.64
C ASN A 123 7.35 4.66 1.80
N GLU A 124 7.59 5.11 0.56
CA GLU A 124 6.53 5.43 -0.40
C GLU A 124 5.72 4.20 -0.79
N ALA A 125 6.37 3.05 -0.99
CA ALA A 125 5.69 1.79 -1.26
C ALA A 125 4.82 1.36 -0.08
N THR A 126 5.29 1.50 1.16
CA THR A 126 4.59 1.05 2.38
C THR A 126 3.69 2.11 3.02
N THR A 127 3.47 3.26 2.36
CA THR A 127 2.71 4.42 2.89
C THR A 127 3.20 4.91 4.26
N GLN A 128 4.51 4.94 4.47
CA GLN A 128 5.19 5.36 5.69
C GLN A 128 5.84 6.76 5.56
N GLY A 129 5.71 7.43 4.41
CA GLY A 129 6.23 8.79 4.17
C GLY A 129 5.12 9.83 4.07
N GLY A 130 5.39 11.05 4.60
CA GLY A 130 4.51 12.23 4.52
C GLY A 130 3.18 12.06 5.23
N ASP A 131 3.07 12.54 6.46
CA ASP A 131 1.82 12.60 7.24
C ASP A 131 1.13 11.27 7.58
N SER A 132 1.84 10.14 7.51
CA SER A 132 1.39 8.89 8.14
C SER A 132 1.28 9.09 9.66
N PRO A 133 0.11 8.86 10.30
CA PRO A 133 -0.04 8.95 11.75
C PRO A 133 0.80 7.92 12.52
N PHE A 134 1.56 7.06 11.82
CA PHE A 134 2.30 5.93 12.38
C PHE A 134 3.83 6.08 12.35
N GLY A 135 4.34 7.27 12.02
CA GLY A 135 5.68 7.68 12.44
C GLY A 135 6.85 7.15 11.58
N GLY A 136 7.29 7.98 10.64
CA GLY A 136 8.72 8.24 10.43
C GLY A 136 9.45 7.46 9.35
N GLY A 137 8.94 6.33 8.86
CA GLY A 137 9.63 5.55 7.83
C GLY A 137 10.75 4.64 8.35
N ILE A 138 11.19 3.70 7.52
CA ILE A 138 12.18 2.67 7.84
C ILE A 138 13.53 3.27 8.20
N ASP A 139 13.90 4.39 7.59
CA ASP A 139 15.12 5.14 7.88
C ASP A 139 15.14 5.69 9.30
N LYS A 140 14.05 6.35 9.73
CA LYS A 140 13.94 6.86 11.11
C LYS A 140 13.80 5.73 12.10
N PHE A 141 13.12 4.64 11.74
CA PHE A 141 13.05 3.44 12.57
C PHE A 141 14.47 2.93 12.86
N ILE A 142 15.26 2.63 11.82
CA ILE A 142 16.64 2.12 11.94
C ILE A 142 17.53 3.10 12.70
N ASP A 143 17.54 4.38 12.31
CA ASP A 143 18.38 5.40 12.95
C ASP A 143 18.02 5.59 14.43
N SER A 144 16.75 5.35 14.83
CA SER A 144 16.34 5.47 16.23
C SER A 144 16.96 4.43 17.16
N TYR A 145 17.43 3.28 16.63
CA TYR A 145 18.03 2.19 17.40
C TYR A 145 19.55 2.32 17.57
N ILE A 146 20.18 3.21 16.79
CA ILE A 146 21.63 3.43 16.79
C ILE A 146 21.96 4.45 17.89
N GLY A 147 22.93 4.14 18.75
CA GLY A 147 23.42 5.09 19.77
C GLY A 147 22.54 5.26 20.99
N LYS A 148 21.39 4.58 21.08
CA LYS A 148 20.50 4.60 22.27
C LYS A 148 20.70 3.37 23.16
N LYS A 149 21.13 3.56 24.41
CA LYS A 149 21.37 2.46 25.38
C LYS A 149 20.13 1.66 25.75
N SER A 150 18.94 2.27 25.72
CA SER A 150 17.65 1.61 26.02
C SER A 150 17.12 0.72 24.90
N LYS A 151 17.72 0.84 23.70
CA LYS A 151 17.36 0.11 22.50
C LYS A 151 18.50 -0.84 22.12
N ASN A 152 18.12 -2.07 21.73
CA ASN A 152 19.07 -3.11 21.35
C ASN A 152 18.64 -3.76 20.02
N LEU A 153 19.52 -4.56 19.45
CA LEU A 153 19.26 -5.24 18.19
C LEU A 153 18.05 -6.18 18.26
N ASP A 154 17.90 -6.93 19.36
CA ASP A 154 16.79 -7.90 19.48
C ASP A 154 15.42 -7.22 19.43
N LYS A 155 15.25 -6.11 20.17
CA LYS A 155 14.03 -5.29 20.13
C LYS A 155 13.77 -4.74 18.74
N MET A 156 14.82 -4.27 18.05
CA MET A 156 14.70 -3.78 16.67
C MET A 156 14.17 -4.89 15.75
N LEU A 157 14.73 -6.10 15.84
CA LEU A 157 14.32 -7.23 15.01
C LEU A 157 12.89 -7.68 15.32
N ILE A 158 12.51 -7.72 16.60
CA ILE A 158 11.14 -8.04 17.02
C ILE A 158 10.15 -7.01 16.47
N GLU A 159 10.41 -5.71 16.63
CA GLU A 159 9.54 -4.66 16.10
C GLU A 159 9.46 -4.70 14.57
N LEU A 160 10.59 -4.95 13.90
CA LEU A 160 10.63 -5.07 12.45
C LEU A 160 9.78 -6.24 11.96
N TYR A 161 9.86 -7.39 12.64
CA TYR A 161 9.03 -8.56 12.36
C TYR A 161 7.54 -8.28 12.58
N HIS A 162 7.17 -7.70 13.74
CA HIS A 162 5.78 -7.39 14.06
C HIS A 162 5.15 -6.36 13.12
N ASN A 163 5.94 -5.45 12.54
CA ASN A 163 5.43 -4.44 11.62
C ASN A 163 5.36 -4.91 10.16
N GLN A 164 5.86 -6.12 9.81
CA GLN A 164 5.82 -6.62 8.42
C GLN A 164 4.40 -6.71 7.87
N SER A 165 3.45 -7.20 8.67
CA SER A 165 2.04 -7.31 8.27
C SER A 165 1.41 -5.94 8.00
N LYS A 166 1.74 -4.93 8.83
CA LYS A 166 1.29 -3.56 8.64
C LYS A 166 1.88 -2.93 7.38
N TYR A 167 3.18 -3.11 7.14
CA TYR A 167 3.83 -2.63 5.92
C TYR A 167 3.30 -3.34 4.66
N ALA A 168 2.98 -4.62 4.77
CA ALA A 168 2.32 -5.38 3.70
C ALA A 168 0.95 -4.81 3.36
N GLN A 169 0.13 -4.50 4.36
CA GLN A 169 -1.17 -3.85 4.17
C GLN A 169 -1.02 -2.45 3.55
N GLY A 170 -0.06 -1.65 4.01
CA GLY A 170 0.24 -0.33 3.45
C GLY A 170 0.59 -0.38 1.96
N MET A 171 1.40 -1.37 1.55
CA MET A 171 1.70 -1.58 0.12
C MET A 171 0.50 -1.99 -0.70
N VAL A 172 -0.30 -2.95 -0.20
CA VAL A 172 -1.51 -3.36 -0.91
C VAL A 172 -2.42 -2.16 -1.11
N HIS A 173 -2.59 -1.33 -0.07
CA HIS A 173 -3.34 -0.08 -0.15
C HIS A 173 -2.76 0.90 -1.17
N ALA A 174 -1.44 1.16 -1.15
CA ALA A 174 -0.78 2.05 -2.12
C ALA A 174 -0.97 1.60 -3.57
N VAL A 175 -0.82 0.30 -3.84
CA VAL A 175 -0.99 -0.28 -5.17
C VAL A 175 -2.44 -0.21 -5.60
N THR A 176 -3.37 -0.55 -4.71
CA THR A 176 -4.81 -0.47 -4.96
C THR A 176 -5.23 0.96 -5.31
N SER A 177 -4.79 1.94 -4.53
CA SER A 177 -5.16 3.35 -4.73
C SER A 177 -4.56 3.93 -6.01
N LYS A 178 -3.30 3.62 -6.31
CA LYS A 178 -2.70 3.99 -7.61
C LYS A 178 -3.40 3.34 -8.79
N ALA A 179 -3.80 2.07 -8.67
CA ALA A 179 -4.57 1.38 -9.70
C ALA A 179 -5.96 2.01 -9.90
N PHE A 180 -6.62 2.43 -8.82
CA PHE A 180 -7.87 3.19 -8.89
C PHE A 180 -7.67 4.52 -9.63
N HIS A 181 -6.63 5.27 -9.27
CA HIS A 181 -6.30 6.53 -9.92
C HIS A 181 -6.04 6.36 -11.42
N TYR A 182 -5.30 5.34 -11.84
CA TYR A 182 -5.02 5.09 -13.25
C TYR A 182 -6.25 4.69 -14.06
N ASN A 183 -7.18 3.93 -13.48
CA ASN A 183 -8.36 3.45 -14.19
C ASN A 183 -9.50 4.47 -14.16
N VAL A 184 -9.86 4.93 -12.96
CA VAL A 184 -11.04 5.77 -12.69
C VAL A 184 -10.67 7.25 -12.61
N GLY A 185 -9.53 7.58 -12.02
CA GLY A 185 -9.10 8.96 -11.76
C GLY A 185 -8.82 9.81 -13.00
N ARG A 186 -8.91 9.27 -14.21
CA ARG A 186 -8.85 10.02 -15.48
C ARG A 186 -10.18 10.66 -15.89
N HIS A 187 -11.29 10.25 -15.29
CA HIS A 187 -12.61 10.80 -15.58
C HIS A 187 -12.90 12.01 -14.69
N GLU A 188 -13.78 12.89 -15.15
CA GLU A 188 -14.23 14.06 -14.37
C GLU A 188 -14.91 13.63 -13.07
N GLY A 189 -14.61 14.33 -11.98
CA GLY A 189 -15.07 13.96 -10.64
C GLY A 189 -16.59 13.90 -10.52
N LEU A 190 -17.29 14.84 -11.18
CA LEU A 190 -18.75 14.88 -11.19
C LEU A 190 -19.37 13.69 -11.91
N ASP A 191 -18.75 13.21 -12.99
CA ASP A 191 -19.25 12.04 -13.72
C ASP A 191 -19.05 10.76 -12.91
N VAL A 192 -17.91 10.65 -12.21
CA VAL A 192 -17.64 9.55 -11.27
C VAL A 192 -18.66 9.59 -10.13
N ALA A 193 -18.92 10.76 -9.54
CA ALA A 193 -19.93 10.92 -8.51
C ALA A 193 -21.32 10.49 -8.99
N ALA A 194 -21.75 10.95 -10.17
CA ALA A 194 -23.03 10.57 -10.76
C ALA A 194 -23.15 9.05 -10.98
N HIS A 195 -22.06 8.40 -11.42
CA HIS A 195 -22.00 6.94 -11.52
C HIS A 195 -22.12 6.26 -10.15
N MET A 196 -21.39 6.73 -9.16
CA MET A 196 -21.41 6.18 -7.79
C MET A 196 -22.77 6.36 -7.11
N LYS A 197 -23.47 7.48 -7.35
CA LYS A 197 -24.86 7.70 -6.89
C LYS A 197 -25.80 6.65 -7.46
N LYS A 198 -25.72 6.37 -8.78
CA LYS A 198 -26.51 5.31 -9.43
C LYS A 198 -26.19 3.95 -8.83
N LEU A 199 -24.91 3.63 -8.63
CA LEU A 199 -24.47 2.38 -8.02
C LEU A 199 -25.00 2.23 -6.60
N ALA A 200 -24.90 3.26 -5.76
CA ALA A 200 -25.42 3.25 -4.39
C ALA A 200 -26.91 2.91 -4.35
N LYS A 201 -27.71 3.52 -5.24
CA LYS A 201 -29.15 3.21 -5.38
C LYS A 201 -29.39 1.73 -5.73
N THR A 202 -28.63 1.15 -6.66
CA THR A 202 -28.75 -0.28 -6.99
C THR A 202 -28.36 -1.21 -5.83
N LYS A 203 -27.56 -0.72 -4.89
CA LYS A 203 -27.16 -1.44 -3.67
C LYS A 203 -28.11 -1.20 -2.49
N GLY A 204 -29.24 -0.53 -2.73
CA GLY A 204 -30.23 -0.24 -1.69
C GLY A 204 -29.78 0.83 -0.70
N TYR A 205 -28.96 1.78 -1.16
CA TYR A 205 -28.63 2.99 -0.41
C TYR A 205 -29.32 4.21 -1.03
N GLU A 206 -29.64 5.17 -0.19
CA GLU A 206 -30.22 6.45 -0.57
C GLU A 206 -29.24 7.58 -0.32
N LEU A 207 -29.29 8.61 -1.16
CA LEU A 207 -28.54 9.85 -0.99
C LEU A 207 -29.57 10.97 -0.82
N PRO A 208 -29.77 11.47 0.41
CA PRO A 208 -30.67 12.59 0.66
C PRO A 208 -30.28 13.84 -0.14
N GLN A 209 -31.28 14.62 -0.56
CA GLN A 209 -31.07 15.77 -1.45
C GLN A 209 -30.13 16.81 -0.83
N GLU A 210 -30.26 17.03 0.47
CA GLU A 210 -29.42 17.92 1.29
C GLU A 210 -27.95 17.49 1.37
N HIS A 211 -27.64 16.24 1.04
CA HIS A 211 -26.30 15.68 1.05
C HIS A 211 -25.67 15.57 -0.34
N GLU A 212 -26.44 15.78 -1.41
CA GLU A 212 -25.94 15.68 -2.77
C GLU A 212 -24.74 16.59 -3.07
N PRO A 213 -24.72 17.88 -2.67
CA PRO A 213 -23.56 18.73 -2.95
C PRO A 213 -22.25 18.18 -2.36
N ASN A 214 -22.29 17.70 -1.12
CA ASN A 214 -21.12 17.13 -0.45
C ASN A 214 -20.68 15.81 -1.10
N PHE A 215 -21.63 14.98 -1.51
CA PHE A 215 -21.35 13.74 -2.24
C PHE A 215 -20.66 14.00 -3.59
N MET A 216 -21.13 15.02 -4.33
CA MET A 216 -20.56 15.40 -5.63
C MET A 216 -19.15 15.99 -5.52
N MET A 217 -18.78 16.52 -4.34
CA MET A 217 -17.44 17.08 -4.05
C MET A 217 -16.46 16.05 -3.47
N LEU A 218 -16.85 14.78 -3.34
CA LEU A 218 -15.94 13.73 -2.84
C LEU A 218 -14.69 13.63 -3.71
N GLN A 219 -13.54 13.47 -3.05
CA GLN A 219 -12.25 13.29 -3.72
C GLN A 219 -12.05 11.83 -4.17
N LYS A 220 -11.06 11.59 -5.04
CA LYS A 220 -10.82 10.29 -5.67
C LYS A 220 -10.61 9.15 -4.66
N GLU A 221 -9.90 9.42 -3.57
CA GLU A 221 -9.65 8.48 -2.47
C GLU A 221 -10.95 8.10 -1.75
N ALA A 222 -11.88 9.06 -1.64
CA ALA A 222 -13.19 8.80 -1.07
C ALA A 222 -14.02 7.88 -1.98
N PHE A 223 -13.96 8.04 -3.31
CA PHE A 223 -14.65 7.17 -4.25
C PHE A 223 -14.14 5.73 -4.25
N GLU A 224 -12.84 5.50 -4.04
CA GLU A 224 -12.28 4.15 -3.88
C GLU A 224 -12.90 3.44 -2.68
N GLY A 225 -12.91 4.10 -1.51
CA GLY A 225 -13.50 3.54 -0.29
C GLY A 225 -15.01 3.33 -0.40
N LEU A 226 -15.72 4.28 -1.02
CA LEU A 226 -17.14 4.16 -1.30
C LEU A 226 -17.43 2.94 -2.20
N TYR A 227 -16.65 2.75 -3.26
CA TYR A 227 -16.80 1.61 -4.15
C TYR A 227 -16.57 0.28 -3.44
N LYS A 228 -15.51 0.18 -2.62
CA LYS A 228 -15.25 -1.00 -1.78
C LYS A 228 -16.40 -1.31 -0.81
N GLY A 229 -16.95 -0.27 -0.18
CA GLY A 229 -18.11 -0.38 0.70
C GLY A 229 -19.34 -0.92 -0.03
N LEU A 230 -19.68 -0.33 -1.18
CA LEU A 230 -20.86 -0.70 -1.98
C LEU A 230 -20.75 -2.09 -2.61
N MET A 231 -19.56 -2.50 -3.05
CA MET A 231 -19.37 -3.75 -3.79
C MET A 231 -19.06 -4.95 -2.90
N HIS A 232 -18.34 -4.73 -1.79
CA HIS A 232 -17.82 -5.80 -0.95
C HIS A 232 -18.22 -5.69 0.52
N GLY A 233 -18.98 -4.67 0.91
CA GLY A 233 -19.30 -4.41 2.31
C GLY A 233 -18.11 -3.97 3.16
N LYS A 234 -16.98 -3.62 2.53
CA LYS A 234 -15.72 -3.26 3.19
C LYS A 234 -15.56 -1.75 3.22
N TRP A 235 -16.02 -1.13 4.31
CA TRP A 235 -16.00 0.33 4.49
C TRP A 235 -14.70 0.86 5.13
N GLY A 236 -13.84 -0.03 5.62
CA GLY A 236 -12.62 0.36 6.35
C GLY A 236 -12.98 1.05 7.66
N ASP A 237 -12.33 2.18 7.94
CA ASP A 237 -12.59 3.02 9.12
C ASP A 237 -13.78 3.98 8.93
N LYS A 238 -14.40 3.98 7.75
CA LYS A 238 -15.57 4.79 7.43
C LYS A 238 -16.84 3.93 7.46
N THR A 239 -18.00 4.57 7.43
CA THR A 239 -19.30 3.93 7.22
C THR A 239 -19.96 4.49 5.96
N HIS A 240 -21.09 3.91 5.53
CA HIS A 240 -21.87 4.49 4.43
C HIS A 240 -22.32 5.94 4.74
N GLU A 241 -22.59 6.25 6.01
CA GLU A 241 -22.93 7.62 6.46
C GLU A 241 -21.76 8.59 6.30
N SER A 242 -20.51 8.12 6.40
CA SER A 242 -19.33 8.94 6.11
C SER A 242 -19.25 9.40 4.65
N TYR A 243 -20.03 8.76 3.77
CA TYR A 243 -20.24 9.13 2.37
C TYR A 243 -21.63 9.73 2.15
N HIS A 244 -22.31 10.14 3.21
CA HIS A 244 -23.66 10.68 3.20
C HIS A 244 -24.74 9.76 2.60
N LEU A 245 -24.48 8.45 2.60
CA LEU A 245 -25.45 7.45 2.19
C LEU A 245 -26.22 6.92 3.39
N MET A 246 -27.53 6.75 3.21
CA MET A 246 -28.43 6.15 4.20
C MET A 246 -28.91 4.79 3.70
N LYS A 247 -29.13 3.86 4.63
CA LYS A 247 -29.94 2.69 4.31
C LYS A 247 -31.41 3.11 4.41
N PRO A 248 -32.29 2.66 3.52
CA PRO A 248 -33.72 2.84 3.68
C PRO A 248 -34.09 2.34 5.08
N THR A 249 -34.66 3.21 5.89
CA THR A 249 -35.32 2.77 7.11
C THR A 249 -36.42 1.82 6.65
N LYS A 250 -36.30 0.54 6.98
CA LYS A 250 -37.48 -0.32 6.98
C LYS A 250 -38.45 0.35 7.94
N ASP A 251 -39.54 0.88 7.42
CA ASP A 251 -40.54 1.52 8.26
C ASP A 251 -40.84 0.64 9.48
N ALA A 252 -40.80 1.28 10.64
CA ALA A 252 -41.42 0.81 11.87
C ALA A 252 -42.92 0.70 11.62
N GLY A 253 -43.31 -0.37 10.93
CA GLY A 253 -44.69 -0.72 10.64
C GLY A 253 -44.99 -2.08 11.25
N HIS A 254 -45.22 -2.10 12.56
CA HIS A 254 -46.16 -2.99 13.25
C HIS A 254 -46.58 -2.36 14.58
#